data_AF-A0A7W7MUU4-F1
#
_entry.id   AF-A0A7W7MUU4-F1
#
_cell.length_a   1.000
_cell.length_b   1.000
_cell.length_c   1.000
_cell.angle_alpha   90.00
_cell.angle_beta   90.00
_cell.angle_gamma   90.00
#
_symmetry.space_group_name_H-M   'P 1'
#
loop_
_entity.id
_entity.type
_entity.pdbx_description
1 polymer ?
#
loop_
_entity_poly.entity_id
_entity_poly.type
_entity_poly.pdbx_seq_one_letter_code
_entity_poly.pdbx_strand_id
1 'polypeptide(L)'
;MNAGACLSFDRPSTARMYNYYLGGKSWFEVDRIAAEGVLRSAPDARDVARESFLFAGRAAAWAAKTHGIGQMLDRNVGIVGVHTEVRSAA
;
A
#
# COMPACT_ATOMS: atom_id res chain seq x y z
N MET A 1 7.37 -13.92 -25.35
CA MET A 1 7.02 -13.30 -24.05
C MET A 1 7.27 -14.34 -22.97
N ASN A 2 8.31 -14.17 -22.14
CA ASN A 2 8.69 -15.16 -21.13
C ASN A 2 7.84 -14.99 -19.87
N ALA A 3 6.95 -15.95 -19.62
CA ALA A 3 6.11 -16.07 -18.43
C ALA A 3 6.88 -16.49 -17.17
N GLY A 4 8.12 -15.99 -17.00
CA GLY A 4 9.04 -16.34 -15.91
C GLY A 4 9.44 -15.16 -15.01
N ALA A 5 8.96 -13.95 -15.28
CA ALA A 5 9.23 -12.76 -14.44
C ALA A 5 8.19 -12.59 -13.31
N CYS A 6 7.50 -13.66 -12.93
CA CYS A 6 6.46 -13.65 -11.92
C CYS A 6 7.11 -13.90 -10.55
N LEU A 7 7.30 -12.83 -9.76
CA LEU A 7 7.85 -12.84 -8.40
C LEU A 7 9.37 -13.04 -8.30
N SER A 8 10.14 -11.99 -8.62
CA SER A 8 11.53 -11.85 -8.18
C SER A 8 11.57 -11.38 -6.71
N PHE A 9 12.40 -12.05 -5.91
CA PHE A 9 12.64 -11.76 -4.49
C PHE A 9 14.03 -11.16 -4.23
N ASP A 10 14.87 -11.14 -5.27
CA ASP A 10 16.21 -10.55 -5.31
C ASP A 10 16.20 -9.10 -5.82
N ARG A 11 15.07 -8.61 -6.35
CA ARG A 11 14.89 -7.22 -6.80
C ARG A 11 13.80 -6.54 -5.99
N PRO A 12 13.97 -5.26 -5.63
CA PRO A 12 12.94 -4.52 -4.91
C PRO A 12 11.67 -4.37 -5.75
N SER A 13 10.52 -4.45 -5.09
CA SER A 13 9.19 -4.22 -5.67
C SER A 13 8.53 -3.03 -5.00
N THR A 14 7.95 -2.13 -5.80
CA THR A 14 7.23 -0.96 -5.31
C THR A 14 6.07 -1.34 -4.39
N ALA A 15 5.34 -2.43 -4.68
CA ALA A 15 4.25 -2.91 -3.84
C ALA A 15 4.74 -3.41 -2.46
N ARG A 16 5.91 -4.06 -2.40
CA ARG A 16 6.50 -4.55 -1.15
C ARG A 16 7.17 -3.43 -0.36
N MET A 17 7.79 -2.47 -1.03
CA MET A 17 8.26 -1.22 -0.41
C MET A 17 7.08 -0.43 0.18
N TYR A 18 5.95 -0.35 -0.52
CA TYR A 18 4.74 0.29 0.01
C TYR A 18 4.20 -0.43 1.25
N ASN A 19 4.17 -1.77 1.22
CA ASN A 19 3.85 -2.57 2.41
C ASN A 19 4.80 -2.27 3.58
N TYR A 20 6.09 -2.08 3.33
CA TYR A 20 7.07 -1.68 4.34
C TYR A 20 6.78 -0.28 4.92
N TYR A 21 6.46 0.72 4.08
CA TYR A 21 6.11 2.06 4.54
C TYR A 21 4.90 2.05 5.49
N LEU A 22 3.90 1.21 5.18
CA LEU A 22 2.69 1.01 5.99
C LEU A 22 2.91 0.15 7.25
N GLY A 23 4.14 -0.33 7.51
CA GLY A 23 4.44 -1.17 8.68
C GLY A 23 3.97 -2.62 8.54
N GLY A 24 3.68 -3.08 7.33
CA GLY A 24 3.39 -4.49 7.05
C GLY A 24 4.63 -5.37 7.17
N LYS A 25 4.48 -6.67 6.86
CA LYS A 25 5.55 -7.68 6.92
C LYS A 25 5.72 -8.45 5.61
N SER A 26 5.00 -8.06 4.57
CA SER A 26 5.00 -8.72 3.26
C SER A 26 6.02 -8.06 2.34
N TRP A 27 7.28 -8.12 2.76
CA TRP A 27 8.44 -7.57 2.05
C TRP A 27 9.67 -8.43 2.35
N PHE A 28 10.65 -8.39 1.47
CA PHE A 28 11.95 -9.01 1.63
C PHE A 28 13.01 -7.97 1.94
N GLU A 29 14.19 -8.42 2.37
CA GLU A 29 15.30 -7.54 2.76
C GLU A 29 15.69 -6.54 1.65
N VAL A 30 15.65 -6.96 0.38
CA VAL A 30 15.92 -6.09 -0.77
C VAL A 30 14.92 -4.93 -0.89
N ASP A 31 13.66 -5.15 -0.50
CA ASP A 31 12.65 -4.10 -0.50
C ASP A 31 12.88 -3.13 0.66
N ARG A 32 13.21 -3.66 1.85
CA ARG A 32 13.52 -2.86 3.04
C ARG A 32 14.70 -1.94 2.79
N ILE A 33 15.80 -2.46 2.23
CA ILE A 33 17.01 -1.67 1.93
C ILE A 33 16.67 -0.54 0.96
N ALA A 34 15.92 -0.85 -0.11
CA ALA A 34 15.50 0.15 -1.08
C ALA A 34 14.56 1.20 -0.45
N ALA A 35 13.59 0.77 0.35
CA ALA A 35 12.64 1.64 1.05
C ALA A 35 13.33 2.57 2.05
N GLU A 36 14.28 2.05 2.83
CA GLU A 36 15.11 2.87 3.74
C GLU A 36 15.99 3.86 2.95
N GLY A 37 16.42 3.51 1.74
CA GLY A 37 17.04 4.45 0.80
C GLY A 37 16.15 5.62 0.45
N VAL A 38 14.87 5.36 0.14
CA VAL A 38 13.88 6.40 -0.11
C VAL A 38 13.63 7.24 1.13
N LEU A 39 13.48 6.62 2.30
CA LEU A 39 13.19 7.33 3.56
C LEU A 39 14.30 8.29 3.99
N ARG A 40 15.55 8.03 3.62
CA ARG A 40 16.64 8.99 3.85
C ARG A 40 16.49 10.26 3.01
N SER A 41 15.94 10.14 1.80
CA SER A 41 15.75 11.27 0.87
C SER A 41 14.38 11.94 1.01
N ALA A 42 13.37 11.19 1.45
CA ALA A 42 11.99 11.61 1.66
C ALA A 42 11.48 11.07 3.01
N PRO A 43 11.82 11.74 4.13
CA PRO A 43 11.48 11.26 5.48
C PRO A 43 9.98 11.12 5.75
N ASP A 44 9.15 11.86 5.01
CA ASP A 44 7.68 11.89 5.09
C ASP A 44 7.00 10.77 4.30
N ALA A 45 7.75 9.94 3.56
CA ALA A 45 7.15 8.93 2.68
C ALA A 45 6.26 7.91 3.41
N ARG A 46 6.51 7.64 4.70
CA ARG A 46 5.62 6.80 5.53
C ARG A 46 4.25 7.43 5.74
N ASP A 47 4.22 8.73 6.04
CA ASP A 47 2.98 9.46 6.26
C ASP A 47 2.22 9.64 4.96
N VAL A 48 2.93 9.94 3.86
CA VAL A 48 2.34 10.00 2.50
C VAL A 48 1.70 8.68 2.10
N ALA A 49 2.37 7.54 2.34
CA ALA A 49 1.81 6.22 2.06
C ALA A 49 0.56 5.94 2.91
N ARG A 50 0.61 6.27 4.21
CA ARG A 50 -0.54 6.11 5.10
C ARG A 50 -1.73 6.94 4.65
N GLU A 51 -1.54 8.22 4.36
CA GLU A 51 -2.64 9.10 3.95
C GLU A 51 -3.18 8.74 2.57
N SER A 52 -2.33 8.29 1.65
CA SER A 52 -2.76 7.78 0.34
C SER A 52 -3.67 6.56 0.50
N PHE A 53 -3.31 5.63 1.40
CA PHE A 53 -4.14 4.45 1.71
C PHE A 53 -5.48 4.84 2.34
N LEU A 54 -5.48 5.73 3.33
CA LEU A 54 -6.71 6.18 4.00
C LEU A 54 -7.60 7.01 3.06
N PHE A 55 -7.01 7.82 2.19
CA PHE A 55 -7.73 8.62 1.20
C PHE A 55 -8.56 7.75 0.26
N ALA A 56 -8.01 6.65 -0.25
CA ALA A 56 -8.74 5.73 -1.12
C ALA A 56 -10.04 5.23 -0.46
N GLY A 57 -9.96 4.83 0.81
CA GLY A 57 -11.13 4.42 1.60
C GLY A 57 -12.14 5.56 1.80
N ARG A 58 -11.67 6.77 2.15
CA ARG A 58 -12.53 7.96 2.30
C ARG A 58 -13.23 8.35 1.00
N ALA A 59 -12.49 8.33 -0.12
CA ALA A 59 -13.01 8.66 -1.44
C ALA A 59 -14.06 7.65 -1.90
N ALA A 60 -13.81 6.35 -1.71
CA ALA A 60 -14.77 5.31 -2.03
C ALA A 60 -16.06 5.44 -1.18
N ALA A 61 -15.91 5.68 0.13
CA ALA A 61 -17.04 5.88 1.02
C ALA A 61 -17.86 7.14 0.65
N TRP A 62 -17.19 8.23 0.29
CA TRP A 62 -17.85 9.44 -0.19
C TRP A 62 -18.63 9.20 -1.48
N ALA A 63 -18.04 8.50 -2.44
CA ALA A 63 -18.69 8.20 -3.72
C ALA A 63 -19.90 7.26 -3.56
N ALA A 64 -19.80 6.27 -2.68
CA ALA A 64 -20.93 5.39 -2.34
C ALA A 64 -22.08 6.17 -1.67
N LYS A 65 -21.77 7.01 -0.66
CA LYS A 65 -22.77 7.76 0.10
C LYS A 65 -23.40 8.91 -0.69
N THR A 66 -22.62 9.62 -1.50
CA THR A 66 -23.05 10.86 -2.16
C THR A 66 -23.64 10.59 -3.53
N HIS A 67 -23.14 9.58 -4.24
CA HIS A 67 -23.50 9.30 -5.64
C HIS A 67 -24.13 7.92 -5.83
N GLY A 68 -24.32 7.14 -4.77
CA GLY A 68 -24.95 5.82 -4.86
C GLY A 68 -24.15 4.78 -5.65
N ILE A 69 -22.83 4.96 -5.79
CA ILE A 69 -21.98 4.02 -6.51
C ILE A 69 -21.88 2.71 -5.71
N GLY A 70 -22.41 1.62 -6.27
CA GLY A 70 -22.44 0.30 -5.63
C GLY A 70 -21.34 -0.67 -6.09
N GLN A 71 -20.51 -0.28 -7.06
CA GLN A 71 -19.41 -1.09 -7.58
C GLN A 71 -18.14 -0.25 -7.69
N MET A 72 -17.07 -0.71 -7.06
CA MET A 72 -15.74 -0.12 -7.13
C MET A 72 -14.75 -1.14 -7.69
N LEU A 73 -13.83 -0.67 -8.52
CA LEU A 73 -12.68 -1.45 -9.00
C LEU A 73 -11.40 -0.76 -8.55
N ASP A 74 -10.68 -1.37 -7.62
CA ASP A 74 -9.33 -0.95 -7.26
C ASP A 74 -8.32 -1.66 -8.16
N ARG A 75 -7.64 -0.88 -9.00
CA ARG A 75 -6.54 -1.35 -9.84
C ARG A 75 -5.24 -1.00 -9.12
N ASN A 76 -4.53 -2.03 -8.64
CA ASN A 76 -3.28 -1.97 -7.87
C ASN A 76 -3.45 -1.81 -6.35
N VAL A 77 -4.38 -2.55 -5.75
CA VAL A 77 -4.59 -2.64 -4.29
C VAL A 77 -3.31 -2.90 -3.46
N GLY A 78 -2.24 -3.38 -4.09
CA GLY A 78 -0.96 -3.68 -3.45
C GLY A 78 -1.01 -4.96 -2.62
N ILE A 79 0.03 -5.22 -1.83
CA ILE A 79 0.01 -6.30 -0.83
C ILE A 79 -0.46 -5.69 0.48
N VAL A 80 -1.72 -5.94 0.84
CA VAL A 80 -2.31 -5.45 2.10
C VAL A 80 -2.31 -6.60 3.11
N GLY A 81 -1.45 -6.49 4.10
CA GLY A 81 -1.32 -7.43 5.23
C GLY A 81 -0.99 -6.67 6.51
N VAL A 82 -1.54 -5.46 6.65
CA VAL A 82 -1.38 -4.62 7.83
C VAL A 82 -2.52 -4.94 8.79
N HIS A 83 -2.18 -5.31 10.03
CA HIS A 83 -3.15 -5.53 11.09
C HIS A 83 -3.82 -4.19 11.40
N THR A 84 -5.01 -3.95 10.86
CA THR A 84 -5.78 -2.74 11.14
C THR A 84 -6.83 -3.10 12.18
N GLU A 85 -6.61 -2.76 13.45
CA GLU A 85 -7.69 -2.79 14.43
C GLU A 85 -8.71 -1.72 14.06
N VAL A 86 -9.85 -2.14 13.52
CA VAL A 86 -11.00 -1.25 13.35
C VAL A 86 -11.62 -1.06 14.73
N ARG A 87 -11.19 -0.02 15.45
CA ARG A 87 -11.94 0.43 16.63
C ARG A 87 -13.20 1.13 16.15
N SER A 88 -14.34 0.47 16.37
CA SER A 88 -15.66 1.07 16.27
C SER A 88 -15.70 2.32 17.14
N ALA A 89 -15.86 3.49 16.52
CA ALA A 89 -16.31 4.68 17.23
C ALA A 89 -17.81 4.47 17.52
N ALA A 90 -18.12 4.25 18.80
CA ALA A 90 -19.48 4.32 19.34
C ALA A 90 -19.96 5.77 19.37
#